data_AF-A0A4U0U422-F1
#
_entry.id   AF-A0A4U0U422-F1
#
_cell.length_a   1.000
_cell.length_b   1.000
_cell.length_c   1.000
_cell.angle_alpha   90.00
_cell.angle_beta   90.00
_cell.angle_gamma   90.00
#
_symmetry.space_group_name_H-M   'P 1'
#
loop_
_entity.id
_entity.type
_entity.pdbx_description
1 polymer ?
#
loop_
_entity_poly.entity_id
_entity_poly.type
_entity_poly.pdbx_seq_one_letter_code
_entity_poly.pdbx_strand_id
1 'polypeptide(L)'
;MSDSPCSGDDCSFYREGTVAYHGFDGPSKAFFFEFGMPTTGETAASIYDPVDMPAIWSLNALIPRTLQYGAADCSCWTSGCGEFDLFEVLAPGDQRMKSTLHGNIAGGDSDYFARPSSGTKKAVMVLYENNIHLKMLDDSFEFGSNMDASAITDICGSTLAQTNTVSLFALSG
;
A
#
# COMPACT_ATOMS: atom_id res chain seq x y z
N MET A 1 -4.93 6.84 7.66
CA MET A 1 -5.28 7.39 8.98
C MET A 1 -6.79 7.40 9.10
N SER A 2 -7.33 7.05 10.26
CA SER A 2 -8.77 7.14 10.53
C SER A 2 -9.20 8.60 10.65
N ASP A 3 -10.49 8.83 10.90
CA ASP A 3 -11.09 10.13 11.20
C ASP A 3 -10.94 10.55 12.68
N SER A 4 -10.26 9.73 13.50
CA SER A 4 -9.99 10.03 14.90
C SER A 4 -8.68 10.82 15.03
N PRO A 5 -8.71 12.13 15.37
CA PRO A 5 -7.49 12.90 15.58
C PRO A 5 -6.73 12.40 16.82
N CYS A 6 -5.42 12.56 16.80
CA CYS A 6 -4.58 12.39 17.99
C CYS A 6 -4.88 13.51 19.01
N SER A 7 -4.90 13.17 20.29
CA SER A 7 -5.15 14.07 21.42
C SER A 7 -4.35 13.67 22.66
N GLY A 8 -3.62 14.63 23.24
CA GLY A 8 -2.77 14.37 24.40
C GLY A 8 -1.71 13.31 24.10
N ASP A 9 -1.71 12.23 24.88
CA ASP A 9 -0.70 11.17 24.80
C ASP A 9 -1.11 9.95 23.97
N ASP A 10 -2.28 9.97 23.32
CA ASP A 10 -2.85 8.80 22.61
C ASP A 10 -2.03 8.34 21.38
N CYS A 11 -1.34 9.26 20.72
CA CYS A 11 -0.38 9.01 19.64
C CYS A 11 1.08 9.08 20.11
N SER A 12 1.30 9.26 21.40
CA SER A 12 2.60 9.42 22.08
C SER A 12 3.40 10.64 21.62
N PHE A 13 3.91 10.63 20.40
CA PHE A 13 4.67 11.74 19.83
C PHE A 13 4.18 12.06 18.42
N TYR A 14 3.78 13.31 18.22
CA TYR A 14 3.50 13.89 16.92
C TYR A 14 3.96 15.34 16.94
N ARG A 15 4.28 15.89 15.75
CA ARG A 15 4.73 17.28 15.66
C ARG A 15 3.55 18.22 15.94
N GLU A 16 3.68 19.11 16.91
CA GLU A 16 2.65 20.11 17.21
C GLU A 16 2.35 20.97 15.96
N GLY A 17 1.07 21.29 15.74
CA GLY A 17 0.62 22.01 14.55
C GLY A 17 0.55 21.18 13.26
N THR A 18 0.71 19.85 13.34
CA THR A 18 0.53 18.95 12.20
C THR A 18 -0.76 18.13 12.31
N VAL A 19 -1.16 17.53 11.19
CA VAL A 19 -2.32 16.65 11.07
C VAL A 19 -1.89 15.26 11.55
N ALA A 20 -2.24 14.91 12.79
CA ALA A 20 -1.98 13.59 13.36
C ALA A 20 -3.30 12.92 13.73
N TYR A 21 -3.50 11.70 13.24
CA TYR A 21 -4.73 10.91 13.41
C TYR A 21 -4.34 9.48 13.79
N HIS A 22 -5.29 8.71 14.31
CA HIS A 22 -5.05 7.31 14.61
C HIS A 22 -4.88 6.48 13.32
N GLY A 23 -4.17 5.35 13.44
CA GLY A 23 -4.13 4.34 12.39
C GLY A 23 -5.48 3.62 12.25
N PHE A 24 -5.58 2.75 11.25
CA PHE A 24 -6.71 1.83 11.14
C PHE A 24 -6.39 0.54 11.89
N ASP A 25 -7.14 0.24 12.95
CA ASP A 25 -6.95 -0.96 13.77
C ASP A 25 -7.80 -2.16 13.25
N GLY A 26 -7.67 -3.31 13.90
CA GLY A 26 -8.38 -4.55 13.59
C GLY A 26 -7.64 -5.43 12.58
N PRO A 27 -7.96 -6.73 12.46
CA PRO A 27 -7.31 -7.61 11.50
C PRO A 27 -7.82 -7.38 10.06
N SER A 28 -9.12 -7.08 9.91
CA SER A 28 -9.76 -6.93 8.61
C SER A 28 -9.96 -5.47 8.24
N LYS A 29 -9.50 -5.06 7.05
CA LYS A 29 -9.56 -3.67 6.57
C LYS A 29 -9.70 -3.66 5.06
N ALA A 30 -10.34 -2.63 4.53
CA ALA A 30 -10.37 -2.37 3.10
C ALA A 30 -10.02 -0.90 2.83
N PHE A 31 -9.17 -0.68 1.84
CA PHE A 31 -8.72 0.63 1.40
C PHE A 31 -9.00 0.77 -0.09
N PHE A 32 -9.68 1.84 -0.47
CA PHE A 32 -10.05 2.13 -1.84
C PHE A 32 -9.26 3.33 -2.33
N PHE A 33 -8.75 3.24 -3.55
CA PHE A 33 -7.88 4.23 -4.15
C PHE A 33 -8.41 4.61 -5.53
N GLU A 34 -8.43 5.89 -5.84
CA GLU A 34 -8.42 6.38 -7.22
C GLU A 34 -7.15 7.20 -7.40
N PHE A 35 -6.30 6.81 -8.34
CA PHE A 35 -4.97 7.40 -8.47
C PHE A 35 -4.48 7.43 -9.92
N GLY A 36 -3.64 8.43 -10.22
CA GLY A 36 -2.81 8.47 -11.41
C GLY A 36 -1.34 8.46 -11.01
N MET A 37 -0.49 7.93 -11.87
CA MET A 37 0.97 7.94 -11.70
C MET A 37 1.60 8.56 -12.95
N PRO A 38 1.44 9.87 -13.16
CA PRO A 38 1.91 10.54 -14.37
C PRO A 38 3.41 10.41 -14.51
N THR A 39 3.91 10.43 -15.75
CA THR A 39 5.34 10.37 -16.06
C THR A 39 5.92 11.77 -16.24
N THR A 40 7.11 12.00 -15.70
CA THR A 40 7.92 13.19 -15.99
C THR A 40 8.76 13.02 -17.27
N GLY A 41 8.93 11.78 -17.74
CA GLY A 41 9.81 11.41 -18.85
C GLY A 41 11.28 11.26 -18.45
N GLU A 42 11.61 11.43 -17.16
CA GLU A 42 12.96 11.28 -16.64
C GLU A 42 13.35 9.81 -16.47
N THR A 43 14.64 9.53 -16.65
CA THR A 43 15.22 8.19 -16.45
C THR A 43 16.58 8.32 -15.79
N ALA A 44 17.00 7.32 -15.03
CA ALA A 44 18.33 7.21 -14.46
C ALA A 44 18.95 5.83 -14.75
N ALA A 45 20.27 5.75 -14.73
CA ALA A 45 21.01 4.51 -15.00
C ALA A 45 20.94 3.50 -13.84
N SER A 46 20.56 3.95 -12.65
CA SER A 46 20.50 3.16 -11.42
C SER A 46 19.10 3.22 -10.82
N ILE A 47 18.59 2.10 -10.33
CA ILE A 47 17.34 2.03 -9.55
C ILE A 47 17.44 2.74 -8.19
N TYR A 48 18.67 3.04 -7.74
CA TYR A 48 18.93 3.77 -6.50
C TYR A 48 19.00 5.29 -6.70
N ASP A 49 18.68 5.77 -7.90
CA ASP A 49 18.52 7.18 -8.22
C ASP A 49 17.04 7.41 -8.58
N PRO A 50 16.15 7.57 -7.57
CA PRO A 50 14.72 7.46 -7.75
C PRO A 50 14.13 8.69 -8.46
N VAL A 51 14.10 8.63 -9.79
CA VAL A 51 13.47 9.63 -10.66
C VAL A 51 12.32 8.97 -11.43
N ASP A 52 11.17 9.65 -11.50
CA ASP A 52 9.95 9.15 -12.14
C ASP A 52 9.49 7.75 -11.65
N MET A 53 9.66 7.49 -10.35
CA MET A 53 9.34 6.23 -9.66
C MET A 53 8.26 6.44 -8.58
N PRO A 54 6.99 6.72 -8.97
CA PRO A 54 5.91 6.92 -8.00
C PRO A 54 5.54 5.60 -7.29
N ALA A 55 5.04 5.74 -6.06
CA ALA A 55 4.59 4.61 -5.24
C ALA A 55 3.34 4.93 -4.43
N ILE A 56 2.47 3.94 -4.26
CA ILE A 56 1.51 3.85 -3.17
C ILE A 56 1.97 2.69 -2.29
N TRP A 57 2.26 3.00 -1.05
CA TRP A 57 2.88 2.07 -0.10
C TRP A 57 2.41 2.39 1.31
N SER A 58 2.66 1.47 2.23
CA SER A 58 2.19 1.57 3.61
C SER A 58 3.21 1.02 4.59
N LEU A 59 3.35 1.72 5.72
CA LEU A 59 4.21 1.34 6.84
C LEU A 59 3.38 1.08 8.08
N ASN A 60 3.86 0.16 8.91
CA ASN A 60 3.33 0.02 10.26
C ASN A 60 3.57 1.31 11.07
N ALA A 61 2.57 1.73 11.86
CA ALA A 61 2.60 2.95 12.64
C ALA A 61 3.72 3.02 13.69
N LEU A 62 4.36 1.90 14.02
CA LEU A 62 5.56 1.86 14.87
C LEU A 62 6.83 2.38 14.18
N ILE A 63 6.90 2.33 12.85
CA ILE A 63 8.10 2.76 12.10
C ILE A 63 8.32 4.27 12.21
N PRO A 64 7.32 5.14 11.98
CA PRO A 64 7.47 6.57 12.23
C PRO A 64 7.77 6.93 13.69
N ARG A 65 7.41 6.06 14.65
CA ARG A 65 7.71 6.24 16.09
C ARG A 65 9.13 5.84 16.48
N THR A 66 9.82 5.10 15.61
CA THR A 66 11.18 4.62 15.83
C THR A 66 12.13 5.28 14.84
N LEU A 67 12.26 4.72 13.65
CA LEU A 67 13.03 5.29 12.56
C LEU A 67 12.59 4.68 11.22
N GLN A 68 12.29 5.52 10.24
CA GLN A 68 12.06 5.08 8.86
C GLN A 68 13.38 4.99 8.07
N TYR A 69 14.20 6.03 8.12
CA TYR A 69 15.49 6.10 7.43
C TYR A 69 16.62 6.35 8.42
N GLY A 70 17.72 5.59 8.27
CA GLY A 70 18.95 5.76 9.06
C GLY A 70 19.46 4.43 9.62
N ALA A 71 19.93 4.43 10.86
CA ALA A 71 20.51 3.24 11.50
C ALA A 71 19.45 2.15 11.69
N ALA A 72 19.62 1.02 10.99
CA ALA A 72 18.60 -0.03 10.90
C ALA A 72 18.26 -0.69 12.26
N ASP A 73 19.18 -0.66 13.21
CA ASP A 73 19.03 -1.09 14.60
C ASP A 73 18.09 -0.20 15.44
N CYS A 74 17.87 1.04 15.00
CA CYS A 74 16.87 1.94 15.57
C CYS A 74 15.48 1.81 14.91
N SER A 75 15.31 0.91 13.93
CA SER A 75 14.06 0.72 13.21
C SER A 75 13.49 -0.66 13.46
N CYS A 76 12.17 -0.74 13.66
CA CYS A 76 11.50 -2.03 13.69
C CYS A 76 11.16 -2.59 12.30
N TRP A 77 11.48 -1.86 11.22
CA TRP A 77 11.25 -2.32 9.85
C TRP A 77 11.94 -3.68 9.59
N THR A 78 13.21 -3.80 9.98
CA THR A 78 14.00 -5.05 9.83
C THR A 78 13.60 -6.15 10.80
N SER A 79 12.88 -5.82 11.88
CA SER A 79 12.51 -6.76 12.95
C SER A 79 11.02 -7.11 12.99
N GLY A 80 10.28 -6.76 11.93
CA GLY A 80 8.96 -7.32 11.67
C GLY A 80 7.78 -6.35 11.74
N CYS A 81 8.01 -5.04 11.91
CA CYS A 81 6.93 -4.06 11.78
C CYS A 81 6.30 -4.07 10.39
N GLY A 82 7.12 -4.25 9.36
CA GLY A 82 6.70 -4.48 7.99
C GLY A 82 6.34 -3.22 7.21
N GLU A 83 6.45 -3.38 5.89
CA GLU A 83 6.11 -2.42 4.84
C GLU A 83 5.38 -3.18 3.74
N PHE A 84 4.33 -2.59 3.19
CA PHE A 84 3.65 -3.15 2.04
C PHE A 84 3.57 -2.09 0.95
N ASP A 85 4.26 -2.37 -0.14
CA ASP A 85 4.22 -1.61 -1.38
C ASP A 85 3.03 -2.12 -2.18
N LEU A 86 2.00 -1.31 -2.28
CA LEU A 86 0.79 -1.69 -3.02
C LEU A 86 1.08 -1.56 -4.52
N PHE A 87 1.56 -0.38 -4.93
CA PHE A 87 1.85 -0.09 -6.33
C PHE A 87 3.12 0.74 -6.39
N GLU A 88 4.24 0.12 -6.73
CA GLU A 88 5.54 0.79 -6.78
C GLU A 88 6.21 0.63 -8.14
N VAL A 89 6.65 1.75 -8.72
CA VAL A 89 7.52 1.75 -9.90
C VAL A 89 8.97 1.56 -9.45
N LEU A 90 9.52 0.36 -9.70
CA LEU A 90 10.85 -0.05 -9.21
C LEU A 90 12.05 0.38 -10.08
N ALA A 91 11.80 0.96 -11.25
CA ALA A 91 12.86 1.43 -12.14
C ALA A 91 12.51 2.81 -12.72
N PRO A 92 13.51 3.70 -12.91
CA PRO A 92 13.28 5.05 -13.41
C PRO A 92 12.48 5.08 -14.72
N GLY A 93 11.34 5.77 -14.69
CA GLY A 93 10.45 5.93 -15.85
C GLY A 93 9.66 4.68 -16.28
N ASP A 94 9.75 3.57 -15.53
CA ASP A 94 9.05 2.33 -15.90
C ASP A 94 7.52 2.53 -15.90
N GLN A 95 6.86 1.79 -16.79
CA GLN A 95 5.41 1.78 -16.96
C GLN A 95 4.76 0.60 -16.22
N ARG A 96 5.51 -0.07 -15.35
CA ARG A 96 5.08 -1.22 -14.56
C ARG A 96 5.19 -0.90 -13.08
N MET A 97 4.17 -1.30 -12.33
CA MET A 97 4.13 -1.21 -10.88
C MET A 97 4.15 -2.61 -10.28
N LYS A 98 4.87 -2.78 -9.20
CA LYS A 98 4.99 -4.02 -8.45
C LYS A 98 4.37 -3.88 -7.07
N SER A 99 3.95 -5.01 -6.51
CA SER A 99 3.56 -5.10 -5.11
C SER A 99 4.56 -5.97 -4.37
N THR A 100 5.00 -5.48 -3.21
CA THR A 100 6.01 -6.14 -2.38
C THR A 100 5.62 -6.03 -0.92
N LEU A 101 5.67 -7.16 -0.21
CA LEU A 101 5.55 -7.22 1.23
C LEU A 101 6.94 -7.42 1.83
N HIS A 102 7.35 -6.46 2.65
CA HIS A 102 8.54 -6.51 3.48
C HIS A 102 8.15 -6.76 4.93
N GLY A 103 8.83 -7.68 5.60
CA GLY A 103 8.57 -8.00 7.01
C GLY A 103 8.93 -9.44 7.34
N ASN A 104 8.31 -9.98 8.39
CA ASN A 104 8.51 -11.38 8.81
C ASN A 104 8.08 -12.38 7.73
N ILE A 105 7.04 -12.02 6.98
CA ILE A 105 6.64 -12.70 5.76
C ILE A 105 7.03 -11.74 4.64
N ALA A 106 8.04 -12.14 3.86
CA ALA A 106 8.46 -11.40 2.70
C ALA A 106 7.89 -12.08 1.45
N GLY A 107 7.34 -11.28 0.54
CA GLY A 107 6.77 -11.79 -0.71
C GLY A 107 6.67 -10.69 -1.73
N GLY A 108 6.80 -11.05 -3.00
CA GLY A 108 6.57 -10.13 -4.12
C GLY A 108 5.67 -10.79 -5.14
N ASP A 109 4.93 -9.97 -5.90
CA ASP A 109 4.23 -10.47 -7.08
C ASP A 109 5.20 -10.58 -8.27
N SER A 110 5.23 -11.78 -8.87
CA SER A 110 6.04 -12.02 -10.07
C SER A 110 5.51 -11.28 -11.30
N ASP A 111 4.21 -10.95 -11.33
CA ASP A 111 3.53 -10.16 -12.35
C ASP A 111 3.47 -8.67 -11.97
N TYR A 112 2.95 -7.81 -12.84
CA TYR A 112 2.94 -6.37 -12.66
C TYR A 112 1.60 -5.74 -13.02
N PHE A 113 1.31 -4.60 -12.39
CA PHE A 113 0.24 -3.72 -12.81
C PHE A 113 0.75 -2.68 -13.82
N ALA A 114 -0.03 -2.38 -14.84
CA ALA A 114 0.29 -1.27 -15.74
C ALA A 114 0.15 0.07 -15.00
N ARG A 115 1.19 0.92 -15.09
CA ARG A 115 1.21 2.27 -14.52
C ARG A 115 0.15 3.15 -15.20
N PRO A 116 -0.75 3.81 -14.46
CA PRO A 116 -1.68 4.78 -15.03
C PRO A 116 -0.96 6.11 -15.31
N SER A 117 -0.16 6.15 -16.38
CA SER A 117 0.62 7.34 -16.77
C SER A 117 -0.22 8.44 -17.40
N SER A 118 -1.45 8.12 -17.82
CA SER A 118 -2.47 9.08 -18.25
C SER A 118 -3.81 8.77 -17.58
N GLY A 119 -4.43 9.79 -16.96
CA GLY A 119 -5.70 9.64 -16.25
C GLY A 119 -5.56 8.96 -14.89
N THR A 120 -6.64 8.35 -14.42
CA THR A 120 -6.70 7.64 -13.13
C THR A 120 -7.09 6.18 -13.32
N LYS A 121 -6.74 5.35 -12.33
CA LYS A 121 -7.23 3.99 -12.15
C LYS A 121 -7.79 3.85 -10.74
N LYS A 122 -8.78 2.97 -10.59
CA LYS A 122 -9.35 2.60 -9.30
C LYS A 122 -8.73 1.29 -8.84
N ALA A 123 -8.47 1.17 -7.54
CA ALA A 123 -7.94 -0.04 -6.95
C ALA A 123 -8.46 -0.25 -5.52
N VAL A 124 -8.33 -1.48 -5.04
CA VAL A 124 -8.66 -1.85 -3.66
C VAL A 124 -7.56 -2.72 -3.07
N MET A 125 -7.23 -2.46 -1.80
CA MET A 125 -6.50 -3.35 -0.93
C MET A 125 -7.45 -3.87 0.15
N VAL A 126 -7.56 -5.20 0.30
CA VAL A 126 -8.33 -5.82 1.37
C VAL A 126 -7.41 -6.72 2.20
N LEU A 127 -7.32 -6.44 3.50
CA LEU A 127 -6.78 -7.36 4.49
C LEU A 127 -7.96 -8.16 5.03
N TYR A 128 -7.98 -9.47 4.81
CA TYR A 128 -9.08 -10.33 5.24
C TYR A 128 -8.57 -11.77 5.42
N GLU A 129 -8.96 -12.43 6.52
CA GLU A 129 -8.64 -13.84 6.80
C GLU A 129 -7.17 -14.24 6.51
N ASN A 130 -6.21 -13.50 7.08
CA ASN A 130 -4.76 -13.69 6.86
C ASN A 130 -4.31 -13.59 5.40
N ASN A 131 -5.02 -12.85 4.56
CA ASN A 131 -4.61 -12.55 3.21
C ASN A 131 -4.61 -11.04 2.98
N ILE A 132 -3.71 -10.58 2.10
CA ILE A 132 -3.78 -9.27 1.47
C ILE A 132 -4.18 -9.47 0.02
N HIS A 133 -5.35 -8.95 -0.33
CA HIS A 133 -5.88 -8.92 -1.67
C HIS A 133 -5.67 -7.53 -2.26
N LEU A 134 -5.02 -7.45 -3.42
CA LEU A 134 -4.86 -6.21 -4.16
C LEU A 134 -5.46 -6.38 -5.55
N LYS A 135 -6.28 -5.42 -5.98
CA LYS A 135 -6.98 -5.52 -7.27
C LYS A 135 -7.18 -4.16 -7.93
N MET A 136 -6.95 -4.09 -9.24
CA MET A 136 -7.43 -2.99 -10.08
C MET A 136 -8.93 -3.17 -10.35
N LEU A 137 -9.68 -2.11 -10.13
CA LEU A 137 -11.13 -2.06 -10.32
C LEU A 137 -11.45 -1.47 -11.68
N ASP A 138 -12.63 -1.83 -12.20
CA ASP A 138 -13.17 -1.19 -13.39
C ASP A 138 -13.41 0.30 -13.15
N ASP A 139 -13.25 1.11 -14.19
CA ASP A 139 -13.42 2.57 -14.10
C ASP A 139 -14.86 2.94 -13.68
N SER A 140 -15.84 2.07 -13.94
CA SER A 140 -17.25 2.22 -13.53
C SER A 140 -17.54 1.79 -12.08
N PHE A 141 -16.53 1.36 -11.31
CA PHE A 141 -16.73 1.01 -9.91
C PHE A 141 -16.97 2.28 -9.08
N GLU A 142 -18.10 2.36 -8.39
CA GLU A 142 -18.48 3.53 -7.61
C GLU A 142 -18.12 3.36 -6.13
N PHE A 143 -17.41 4.34 -5.56
CA PHE A 143 -17.11 4.36 -4.13
C PHE A 143 -18.31 4.91 -3.36
N GLY A 144 -19.00 4.02 -2.63
CA GLY A 144 -20.05 4.40 -1.70
C GLY A 144 -19.49 4.97 -0.39
N SER A 145 -20.37 5.60 0.40
CA SER A 145 -20.07 5.97 1.80
C SER A 145 -20.06 4.77 2.74
N ASN A 146 -20.57 3.63 2.28
CA ASN A 146 -20.58 2.35 2.94
C ASN A 146 -20.33 1.24 1.91
N MET A 147 -19.98 0.06 2.41
CA MET A 147 -19.81 -1.12 1.59
C MET A 147 -20.36 -2.35 2.31
N ASP A 148 -21.15 -3.13 1.58
CA ASP A 148 -21.69 -4.37 2.11
C ASP A 148 -20.60 -5.43 2.28
N ALA A 149 -20.74 -6.26 3.31
CA ALA A 149 -19.82 -7.37 3.55
C ALA A 149 -19.74 -8.35 2.36
N SER A 150 -20.83 -8.49 1.59
CA SER A 150 -20.85 -9.27 0.35
C SER A 150 -19.91 -8.70 -0.70
N ALA A 151 -19.85 -7.38 -0.88
CA ALA A 151 -18.94 -6.76 -1.84
C ALA A 151 -17.47 -7.02 -1.48
N ILE A 152 -17.12 -7.00 -0.18
CA ILE A 152 -15.77 -7.38 0.28
C ILE A 152 -15.49 -8.86 -0.01
N THR A 153 -16.45 -9.73 0.26
CA THR A 153 -16.33 -11.17 -0.01
C THR A 153 -16.16 -11.46 -1.51
N ASP A 154 -16.91 -10.76 -2.36
CA ASP A 154 -16.83 -10.87 -3.82
C ASP A 154 -15.47 -10.39 -4.34
N ILE A 155 -14.93 -9.29 -3.80
CA ILE A 155 -13.57 -8.83 -4.11
C ILE A 155 -12.55 -9.91 -3.75
N CYS A 156 -12.61 -10.45 -2.53
CA CYS A 156 -11.69 -11.51 -2.08
C CYS A 156 -11.80 -12.77 -2.95
N GLY A 157 -13.03 -13.21 -3.28
CA GLY A 157 -13.27 -14.36 -4.16
C GLY A 157 -12.74 -14.16 -5.59
N SER A 158 -12.71 -12.91 -6.07
CA SER A 158 -12.20 -12.56 -7.40
C SER A 158 -10.67 -12.43 -7.49
N THR A 159 -9.96 -12.55 -6.37
CA THR A 159 -8.50 -12.35 -6.30
C THR A 159 -7.72 -13.61 -5.96
N LEU A 160 -8.38 -14.77 -5.99
CA LEU A 160 -7.77 -16.06 -5.65
C LEU A 160 -6.70 -16.54 -6.64
N ALA A 161 -6.58 -15.89 -7.80
CA ALA A 161 -5.53 -16.13 -8.78
C ALA A 161 -4.83 -14.82 -9.10
N GLN A 162 -3.49 -14.82 -9.09
CA GLN A 162 -2.69 -13.67 -9.47
C GLN A 162 -2.79 -13.42 -10.98
N THR A 163 -2.87 -12.14 -11.36
CA THR A 163 -2.94 -11.65 -12.73
C THR A 163 -2.26 -10.28 -12.80
N ASN A 164 -2.13 -9.72 -14.00
CA ASN A 164 -1.68 -8.33 -14.19
C ASN A 164 -2.64 -7.24 -13.64
N THR A 165 -3.74 -7.64 -13.00
CA THR A 165 -4.70 -6.76 -12.31
C THR A 165 -5.00 -7.22 -10.88
N VAL A 166 -4.32 -8.27 -10.39
CA VAL A 166 -4.56 -8.87 -9.08
C VAL A 166 -3.26 -9.38 -8.48
N SER A 167 -3.00 -9.01 -7.22
CA SER A 167 -2.00 -9.63 -6.38
C SER A 167 -2.63 -10.22 -5.12
N LEU A 168 -2.17 -11.39 -4.71
CA LEU A 168 -2.59 -12.08 -3.49
C LEU A 168 -1.38 -12.47 -2.65
N PHE A 169 -1.37 -12.04 -1.39
CA PHE A 169 -0.33 -12.38 -0.41
C PHE A 169 -0.95 -13.12 0.77
N ALA A 170 -0.47 -14.33 1.06
CA ALA A 170 -0.84 -15.06 2.26
C ALA A 170 0.04 -14.63 3.45
N LEU A 171 -0.58 -14.24 4.55
CA LEU A 171 0.06 -13.79 5.80
C LEU A 171 0.22 -14.92 6.82
N SER A 172 -0.12 -16.15 6.44
CA SER A 172 0.19 -17.36 7.21
C SER A 172 0.44 -18.50 6.22
N GLY A 173 1.62 -19.12 6.31
CA GLY A 173 1.91 -20.43 5.72
C GLY A 173 1.83 -21.53 6.77
#